data_AF-A0A4V1N4M3-F1
#
_entry.id   AF-A0A4V1N4M3-F1
#
_cell.length_a   1.000
_cell.length_b   1.000
_cell.length_c   1.000
_cell.angle_alpha   90.00
_cell.angle_beta   90.00
_cell.angle_gamma   90.00
#
_symmetry.space_group_name_H-M   'P 1'
#
loop_
_entity.id
_entity.type
_entity.pdbx_description
1 polymer ?
#
loop_
_entity_poly.entity_id
_entity_poly.type
_entity_poly.pdbx_seq_one_letter_code
_entity_poly.pdbx_strand_id
1 'polypeptide(L)'
;MSYLDNILFAVILALGFGYFAMNVKKLIRNIKLGQDVNRKDNAAERWKNMAMIALGQSKMVKRPIAGILHIIVYIGFIIINLELFEIIIDGLFGTHRVFSFLGGFYDVLIASFEILAVLVIVSVIIFWLRRNVIKLKRFVNSDMKAWPKSDANYILYFEIVLMSLFLIMNASDYWLQQMEVHHYDEAGSFPISQFISPLFNGLSEGVVIIIERTAWWLHICGILVFLNYLYFSKHLHILLAFPNTYFADLNAKGKFDNLESVTNEVKLMLDPSADPFAAPANPDAVPAKFGTSDVQDLNWVQLLNAYTCTECGRCTSSCPANQTGKKLSPRKIMMDTRDRLEEVGKNIDANNGVFVPDNKSLLNDYITPEELWACTSCNACVEECPVNISPLSIIMDMRRYLVMEQSAAPMSLNAMMTNIENNGAPWQYNQMDRLNWKDEN
;
A
#
# COMPACT_ATOMS: atom_id res chain seq x y z
N MET A 1 -16.07 -18.34 -38.61
CA MET A 1 -15.48 -17.78 -37.38
C MET A 1 -15.00 -18.94 -36.53
N SER A 2 -13.69 -19.05 -36.30
CA SER A 2 -13.16 -20.02 -35.36
C SER A 2 -13.42 -19.48 -33.96
N TYR A 3 -14.34 -20.09 -33.20
CA TYR A 3 -14.61 -19.71 -31.81
C TYR A 3 -13.41 -20.00 -30.87
N LEU A 4 -12.33 -20.59 -31.39
CA LEU A 4 -11.18 -21.00 -30.62
C LEU A 4 -10.50 -19.83 -29.89
N ASP A 5 -10.37 -18.68 -30.55
CA ASP A 5 -9.68 -17.52 -29.99
C ASP A 5 -10.48 -16.91 -28.84
N ASN A 6 -11.81 -16.78 -29.01
CA ASN A 6 -12.73 -16.31 -27.97
C ASN A 6 -12.77 -17.26 -26.76
N ILE A 7 -12.78 -18.58 -27.01
CA ILE A 7 -12.75 -19.58 -25.93
C ILE A 7 -11.42 -19.49 -25.18
N LEU A 8 -10.30 -19.41 -25.90
CA LEU A 8 -8.98 -19.23 -25.30
C LEU A 8 -8.91 -17.95 -24.46
N PHE A 9 -9.43 -16.85 -24.99
CA PHE A 9 -9.52 -15.57 -24.29
C PHE A 9 -10.31 -15.68 -22.99
N ALA A 10 -11.50 -16.30 -23.05
CA ALA A 10 -12.34 -16.52 -21.88
C ALA A 10 -11.66 -17.38 -20.80
N VAL A 11 -10.93 -18.43 -21.21
CA VAL A 11 -10.16 -19.27 -20.28
C VAL A 11 -9.04 -18.47 -19.60
N ILE A 12 -8.27 -17.68 -20.36
CA ILE A 12 -7.19 -16.84 -19.82
C ILE A 12 -7.73 -15.81 -18.84
N LEU A 13 -8.84 -15.15 -19.17
CA LEU A 13 -9.52 -14.22 -18.27
C LEU A 13 -9.97 -14.90 -16.97
N ALA A 14 -10.63 -16.06 -17.07
CA ALA A 14 -11.12 -16.80 -15.92
C ALA A 14 -9.99 -17.25 -14.98
N LEU A 15 -8.87 -17.71 -15.54
CA LEU A 15 -7.68 -18.08 -14.77
C LEU A 15 -7.04 -16.84 -14.12
N GLY A 16 -6.89 -15.74 -14.86
CA GLY A 16 -6.29 -14.51 -14.39
C GLY A 16 -7.06 -13.89 -13.22
N PHE A 17 -8.37 -13.69 -13.37
CA PHE A 17 -9.23 -13.16 -12.31
C PHE A 17 -9.46 -14.17 -11.18
N GLY A 18 -9.54 -15.46 -11.49
CA GLY A 18 -9.69 -16.52 -10.49
C GLY A 18 -8.50 -16.57 -9.53
N TYR A 19 -7.27 -16.55 -10.06
CA TYR A 19 -6.05 -16.52 -9.24
C TYR A 19 -5.97 -15.23 -8.40
N PHE A 20 -6.31 -14.08 -9.00
CA PHE A 20 -6.35 -12.80 -8.28
C PHE A 20 -7.33 -12.83 -7.11
N ALA A 21 -8.54 -13.35 -7.31
CA ALA A 21 -9.56 -13.47 -6.27
C ALA A 21 -9.10 -14.38 -5.12
N MET A 22 -8.38 -15.48 -5.42
CA MET A 22 -7.79 -16.35 -4.39
C MET A 22 -6.76 -15.60 -3.55
N ASN A 23 -5.88 -14.82 -4.17
CA ASN A 23 -4.87 -14.04 -3.45
C ASN A 23 -5.49 -12.93 -2.59
N VAL A 24 -6.53 -12.25 -3.07
CA VAL A 24 -7.29 -11.27 -2.28
C VAL A 24 -7.95 -11.92 -1.06
N LYS A 25 -8.47 -13.15 -1.18
CA LYS A 25 -9.01 -13.87 -0.01
C LYS A 25 -7.93 -14.12 1.05
N LYS A 26 -6.71 -14.51 0.64
CA LYS A 26 -5.58 -14.69 1.55
C LYS A 26 -5.16 -13.36 2.21
N LEU A 27 -5.13 -12.28 1.44
CA LEU A 27 -4.86 -10.93 1.94
C LEU A 27 -5.83 -10.56 3.06
N ILE A 28 -7.14 -10.69 2.80
CA ILE A 28 -8.18 -10.35 3.75
C ILE A 28 -8.10 -11.22 5.00
N ARG A 29 -7.85 -12.53 4.85
CA ARG A 29 -7.63 -13.43 5.98
C ARG A 29 -6.48 -12.94 6.84
N ASN A 30 -5.32 -12.65 6.23
CA ASN A 30 -4.13 -12.23 6.97
C ASN A 30 -4.37 -10.90 7.70
N ILE A 31 -5.03 -9.92 7.07
CA ILE A 31 -5.42 -8.66 7.73
C ILE A 31 -6.35 -8.92 8.93
N LYS A 32 -7.25 -9.90 8.82
CA LYS A 32 -8.19 -10.30 9.89
C LYS A 32 -7.57 -11.19 10.98
N LEU A 33 -6.28 -11.52 10.91
CA LEU A 33 -5.58 -12.17 12.03
C LEU A 33 -5.36 -11.20 13.19
N GLY A 34 -5.39 -9.90 12.92
CA GLY A 34 -5.20 -8.89 13.95
C GLY A 34 -6.41 -8.73 14.85
N GLN A 35 -6.16 -8.22 16.05
CA GLN A 35 -7.18 -7.91 17.04
C GLN A 35 -8.22 -6.92 16.51
N ASP A 36 -9.44 -7.04 17.02
CA ASP A 36 -10.53 -6.14 16.66
C ASP A 36 -10.29 -4.73 17.19
N VAL A 37 -10.47 -3.74 16.32
CA VAL A 37 -10.50 -2.32 16.68
C VAL A 37 -11.69 -1.64 16.03
N ASN A 38 -12.37 -0.78 16.78
CA ASN A 38 -13.52 -0.05 16.28
C ASN A 38 -13.07 1.14 15.41
N ARG A 39 -13.39 1.07 14.11
CA ARG A 39 -13.23 2.16 13.12
C ARG A 39 -14.52 2.40 12.32
N LYS A 40 -15.67 2.12 12.92
CA LYS A 40 -17.00 2.29 12.29
C LYS A 40 -17.68 3.62 12.67
N ASP A 41 -17.03 4.41 13.51
CA ASP A 41 -17.45 5.74 13.91
C ASP A 41 -17.27 6.77 12.77
N ASN A 42 -17.99 7.91 12.86
CA ASN A 42 -17.75 9.09 12.01
C ASN A 42 -17.70 8.82 10.50
N ALA A 43 -18.62 7.99 9.98
CA ALA A 43 -18.59 7.51 8.58
C ALA A 43 -18.47 8.63 7.53
N ALA A 44 -19.15 9.77 7.74
CA ALA A 44 -19.08 10.92 6.83
C ALA A 44 -17.67 11.52 6.75
N GLU A 45 -17.00 11.66 7.89
CA GLU A 45 -15.63 12.17 7.94
C GLU A 45 -14.63 11.18 7.33
N ARG A 46 -14.83 9.88 7.54
CA ARG A 46 -14.01 8.82 6.90
C ARG A 46 -14.13 8.81 5.39
N TRP A 47 -15.34 8.93 4.86
CA TRP A 47 -15.57 9.08 3.42
C TRP A 47 -14.93 10.34 2.86
N LYS A 48 -15.06 11.46 3.57
CA LYS A 48 -14.40 12.72 3.19
C LYS A 48 -12.87 12.57 3.18
N ASN A 49 -12.30 11.91 4.19
CA ASN A 49 -10.86 11.66 4.28
C ASN A 49 -10.36 10.79 3.13
N MET A 50 -11.06 9.68 2.85
CA MET A 50 -10.75 8.80 1.72
C MET A 50 -10.86 9.55 0.39
N ALA A 51 -11.95 10.28 0.14
CA ALA A 51 -12.13 11.04 -1.09
C ALA A 51 -11.04 12.10 -1.27
N MET A 52 -10.69 12.84 -0.21
CA MET A 52 -9.68 13.89 -0.29
C MET A 52 -8.26 13.34 -0.54
N ILE A 53 -7.95 12.15 -0.05
CA ILE A 53 -6.60 11.58 -0.09
C ILE A 53 -6.44 10.59 -1.25
N ALA A 54 -7.29 9.57 -1.33
CA ALA A 54 -7.20 8.54 -2.37
C ALA A 54 -7.64 9.08 -3.75
N LEU A 55 -8.79 9.76 -3.83
CA LEU A 55 -9.27 10.34 -5.10
C LEU A 55 -8.62 11.69 -5.39
N GLY A 56 -8.57 12.57 -4.40
CA GLY A 56 -8.08 13.94 -4.54
C GLY A 56 -6.56 14.11 -4.49
N GLN A 57 -5.79 13.05 -4.15
CA GLN A 57 -4.32 13.05 -4.15
C GLN A 57 -3.68 14.17 -3.30
N SER A 58 -4.41 14.72 -2.31
CA SER A 58 -4.03 15.93 -1.55
C SER A 58 -2.69 15.84 -0.82
N LYS A 59 -2.30 14.64 -0.37
CA LYS A 59 -1.00 14.40 0.27
C LYS A 59 0.14 14.15 -0.72
N MET A 60 -0.15 13.72 -1.94
CA MET A 60 0.89 13.43 -2.94
C MET A 60 1.54 14.72 -3.44
N VAL A 61 0.76 15.77 -3.66
CA VAL A 61 1.21 17.08 -4.17
C VAL A 61 2.15 17.85 -3.22
N LYS A 62 2.26 17.45 -1.94
CA LYS A 62 3.24 18.01 -0.99
C LYS A 62 4.70 17.90 -1.49
N ARG A 63 4.98 16.98 -2.42
CA ARG A 63 6.25 16.89 -3.15
C ARG A 63 5.95 17.17 -4.63
N PRO A 64 5.98 18.43 -5.11
CA PRO A 64 5.33 18.84 -6.36
C PRO A 64 5.77 18.02 -7.58
N ILE A 65 7.07 17.80 -7.76
CA ILE A 65 7.60 17.00 -8.88
C ILE A 65 7.05 15.57 -8.86
N ALA A 66 7.05 14.90 -7.69
CA ALA A 66 6.53 13.54 -7.60
C ALA A 66 5.00 13.50 -7.69
N GLY A 67 4.32 14.54 -7.16
CA GLY A 67 2.86 14.65 -7.18
C GLY A 67 2.32 14.83 -8.60
N ILE A 68 2.89 15.74 -9.40
CA ILE A 68 2.45 15.98 -10.78
C ILE A 68 2.60 14.72 -11.64
N LEU A 69 3.79 14.09 -11.60
CA LEU A 69 4.04 12.86 -12.35
C LEU A 69 3.09 11.73 -11.92
N HIS A 70 2.79 11.62 -10.63
CA HIS A 70 1.87 10.60 -10.13
C HIS A 70 0.42 10.90 -10.52
N ILE A 71 0.00 12.17 -10.54
CA ILE A 71 -1.35 12.55 -10.99
C ILE A 71 -1.54 12.19 -12.47
N ILE A 72 -0.53 12.41 -13.31
CA ILE A 72 -0.57 11.98 -14.71
C ILE A 72 -0.76 10.46 -14.80
N VAL A 73 0.05 9.69 -14.08
CA VAL A 73 -0.08 8.22 -14.05
C VAL A 73 -1.44 7.78 -13.52
N TYR A 74 -1.94 8.43 -12.47
CA TYR A 74 -3.23 8.12 -11.85
C TYR A 74 -4.42 8.42 -12.78
N ILE A 75 -4.43 9.58 -13.43
CA ILE A 75 -5.46 9.95 -14.41
C ILE A 75 -5.39 9.03 -15.62
N GLY A 76 -4.19 8.77 -16.14
CA GLY A 76 -3.95 7.81 -17.22
C GLY A 76 -4.49 6.43 -16.85
N PHE A 77 -4.17 5.93 -15.65
CA PHE A 77 -4.69 4.67 -15.15
C PHE A 77 -6.22 4.65 -15.12
N ILE A 78 -6.88 5.64 -14.51
CA ILE A 78 -8.36 5.64 -14.42
C ILE A 78 -9.02 5.69 -15.80
N ILE A 79 -8.54 6.58 -16.68
CA ILE A 79 -9.18 6.83 -17.96
C ILE A 79 -8.90 5.68 -18.93
N ILE A 80 -7.65 5.22 -19.08
CA ILE A 80 -7.29 4.12 -19.98
C ILE A 80 -7.95 2.79 -19.57
N ASN A 81 -8.25 2.58 -18.27
CA ASN A 81 -9.00 1.40 -17.84
C ASN A 81 -10.44 1.35 -18.41
N LEU A 82 -10.99 2.46 -18.92
CA LEU A 82 -12.26 2.42 -19.66
C LEU A 82 -12.12 1.63 -20.97
N GLU A 83 -10.97 1.72 -21.63
CA GLU A 83 -10.65 0.96 -22.84
C GLU A 83 -10.43 -0.53 -22.55
N LEU A 84 -9.94 -0.87 -21.36
CA LEU A 84 -9.81 -2.27 -20.96
C LEU A 84 -11.15 -3.01 -21.03
N PHE A 85 -12.28 -2.32 -20.74
CA PHE A 85 -13.60 -2.92 -20.91
C PHE A 85 -13.89 -3.23 -22.38
N GLU A 86 -13.53 -2.32 -23.30
CA GLU A 86 -13.66 -2.52 -24.74
C GLU A 86 -12.83 -3.72 -25.21
N ILE A 87 -11.54 -3.76 -24.84
CA ILE A 87 -10.62 -4.85 -25.16
C ILE A 87 -11.18 -6.20 -24.67
N ILE A 88 -11.74 -6.25 -23.47
CA ILE A 88 -12.33 -7.47 -22.91
C ILE A 88 -13.58 -7.91 -23.70
N ILE A 89 -14.46 -6.97 -24.06
CA ILE A 89 -15.67 -7.29 -24.82
C ILE A 89 -15.30 -7.76 -26.23
N ASP A 90 -14.39 -7.05 -26.90
CA ASP A 90 -13.87 -7.41 -28.21
C ASP A 90 -13.23 -8.80 -28.22
N GLY A 91 -12.43 -9.12 -27.20
CA GLY A 91 -11.85 -10.45 -27.05
C GLY A 91 -12.86 -11.56 -26.80
N LEU A 92 -13.93 -11.29 -26.04
CA LEU A 92 -14.96 -12.28 -25.72
C LEU A 92 -15.89 -12.56 -26.90
N PHE A 93 -16.25 -11.52 -27.66
CA PHE A 93 -17.27 -11.61 -28.72
C PHE A 93 -16.68 -11.58 -30.13
N GLY A 94 -15.38 -11.36 -30.29
CA GLY A 94 -14.73 -11.24 -31.60
C GLY A 94 -15.15 -9.98 -32.35
N THR A 95 -15.55 -8.94 -31.60
CA THR A 95 -15.88 -7.63 -32.15
C THR A 95 -14.62 -6.78 -32.31
N HIS A 96 -14.75 -5.66 -33.01
CA HIS A 96 -13.71 -4.65 -33.14
C HIS A 96 -14.31 -3.30 -32.77
N ARG A 97 -13.71 -2.60 -31.80
CA ARG A 97 -14.11 -1.27 -31.34
C ARG A 97 -15.60 -1.19 -31.03
N VAL A 98 -16.09 -2.08 -30.16
CA VAL A 98 -17.54 -2.20 -29.86
C VAL A 98 -18.20 -0.89 -29.38
N PHE A 99 -17.45 0.06 -28.82
CA PHE A 99 -17.97 1.37 -28.39
C PHE A 99 -17.93 2.46 -29.47
N SER A 100 -17.55 2.12 -30.72
CA SER A 100 -17.56 3.04 -31.86
C SER A 100 -18.92 3.70 -32.13
N PHE A 101 -20.03 3.07 -31.72
CA PHE A 101 -21.37 3.66 -31.83
C PHE A 101 -21.55 5.00 -31.08
N LEU A 102 -20.64 5.34 -30.16
CA LEU A 102 -20.65 6.62 -29.44
C LEU A 102 -20.21 7.81 -30.31
N GLY A 103 -19.75 7.59 -31.55
CA GLY A 103 -19.43 8.62 -32.53
C GLY A 103 -18.37 9.60 -32.01
N GLY A 104 -18.60 10.91 -32.13
CA GLY A 104 -17.61 11.92 -31.73
C GLY A 104 -17.15 11.86 -30.26
N PHE A 105 -17.94 11.27 -29.35
CA PHE A 105 -17.49 11.02 -27.98
C PHE A 105 -16.42 9.91 -27.93
N TYR A 106 -16.57 8.87 -28.76
CA TYR A 106 -15.58 7.82 -28.94
C TYR A 106 -14.25 8.40 -29.44
N ASP A 107 -14.29 9.31 -30.40
CA ASP A 107 -13.09 9.95 -30.95
C ASP A 107 -12.32 10.72 -29.87
N VAL A 108 -13.02 11.50 -29.05
CA VAL A 108 -12.42 12.21 -27.91
C VAL A 108 -11.82 11.23 -26.90
N LEU A 109 -12.51 10.11 -26.65
CA LEU A 109 -12.09 9.10 -25.70
C LEU A 109 -10.78 8.42 -26.16
N ILE A 110 -10.72 7.91 -27.40
CA ILE A 110 -9.50 7.31 -27.98
C ILE A 110 -8.35 8.32 -28.02
N ALA A 111 -8.61 9.56 -28.47
CA ALA A 111 -7.59 10.60 -28.47
C ALA A 111 -7.04 10.88 -27.07
N SER A 112 -7.90 10.84 -26.05
CA SER A 112 -7.48 11.02 -24.66
C SER A 112 -6.60 9.86 -24.18
N PHE A 113 -6.91 8.61 -24.55
CA PHE A 113 -6.12 7.44 -24.21
C PHE A 113 -4.71 7.51 -24.80
N GLU A 114 -4.61 7.91 -26.08
CA GLU A 114 -3.32 8.07 -26.77
C GLU A 114 -2.42 9.11 -26.10
N ILE A 115 -2.96 10.30 -25.85
CA ILE A 115 -2.22 11.40 -25.21
C ILE A 115 -1.79 10.97 -23.80
N LEU A 116 -2.70 10.38 -23.03
CA LEU A 116 -2.40 9.93 -21.67
C LEU A 116 -1.35 8.80 -21.67
N ALA A 117 -1.40 7.85 -22.60
CA ALA A 117 -0.42 6.78 -22.68
C ALA A 117 1.01 7.31 -22.87
N VAL A 118 1.20 8.30 -23.75
CA VAL A 118 2.51 8.96 -23.93
C VAL A 118 2.92 9.71 -22.65
N LEU A 119 2.01 10.46 -22.04
CA LEU A 119 2.29 11.20 -20.81
C LEU A 119 2.65 10.27 -19.63
N VAL A 120 2.03 9.09 -19.57
CA VAL A 120 2.36 8.01 -18.62
C VAL A 120 3.78 7.52 -18.89
N ILE A 121 4.11 7.16 -20.14
CA ILE A 121 5.48 6.71 -20.50
C ILE A 121 6.52 7.75 -20.08
N VAL A 122 6.30 9.03 -20.41
CA VAL A 122 7.20 10.13 -20.01
C VAL A 122 7.33 10.20 -18.48
N SER A 123 6.22 10.12 -17.76
CA SER A 123 6.21 10.19 -16.29
C SER A 123 6.98 9.02 -15.65
N VAL A 124 6.79 7.82 -16.18
CA VAL A 124 7.42 6.58 -15.73
C VAL A 124 8.92 6.59 -16.03
N ILE A 125 9.34 7.08 -17.19
CA ILE A 125 10.76 7.31 -17.51
C ILE A 125 11.38 8.28 -16.50
N ILE A 126 10.72 9.39 -16.17
CA ILE A 126 11.22 10.33 -15.18
C ILE A 126 11.31 9.66 -13.79
N PHE A 127 10.31 8.86 -13.39
CA PHE A 127 10.39 8.09 -12.14
C PHE A 127 11.56 7.11 -12.15
N TRP A 128 11.77 6.41 -13.25
CA TRP A 128 12.88 5.48 -13.44
C TRP A 128 14.24 6.18 -13.30
N LEU A 129 14.43 7.32 -13.98
CA LEU A 129 15.65 8.12 -13.90
C LEU A 129 15.90 8.64 -12.49
N ARG A 130 14.87 9.17 -11.83
CA ARG A 130 14.97 9.65 -10.44
C ARG A 130 15.35 8.55 -9.45
N ARG A 131 14.94 7.31 -9.73
CA ARG A 131 15.23 6.15 -8.88
C ARG A 131 16.61 5.57 -9.14
N ASN A 132 16.94 5.31 -10.40
CA ASN A 132 18.12 4.52 -10.79
C ASN A 132 19.35 5.38 -11.12
N VAL A 133 19.15 6.59 -11.65
CA VAL A 133 20.24 7.50 -12.03
C VAL A 133 20.53 8.51 -10.93
N ILE A 134 19.52 9.30 -10.51
CA ILE A 134 19.69 10.34 -9.48
C ILE A 134 19.95 9.74 -8.09
N LYS A 135 19.49 8.50 -7.84
CA LYS A 135 19.76 7.75 -6.60
C LYS A 135 19.40 8.54 -5.34
N LEU A 136 18.13 8.99 -5.25
CA LEU A 136 17.63 9.71 -4.08
C LEU A 136 17.95 8.95 -2.77
N LYS A 137 18.47 9.66 -1.75
CA LYS A 137 18.93 9.06 -0.48
C LYS A 137 17.93 8.09 0.15
N ARG A 138 16.63 8.41 0.13
CA ARG A 138 15.57 7.54 0.68
C ARG A 138 15.37 6.21 -0.06
N PHE A 139 15.87 6.08 -1.29
CA PHE A 139 15.83 4.86 -2.09
C PHE A 139 17.15 4.08 -2.09
N VAL A 140 18.23 4.70 -1.59
CA VAL A 140 19.55 4.08 -1.38
C VAL A 140 19.86 4.06 0.12
N ASN A 141 18.85 3.77 0.93
CA ASN A 141 18.97 3.62 2.37
C ASN A 141 19.13 2.12 2.70
N SER A 142 19.76 1.82 3.84
CA SER A 142 20.07 0.46 4.29
C SER A 142 18.84 -0.41 4.55
N ASP A 143 17.65 0.20 4.68
CA ASP A 143 16.37 -0.48 4.81
C ASP A 143 15.76 -0.95 3.47
N MET A 144 16.35 -0.60 2.32
CA MET A 144 15.89 -1.00 0.98
C MET A 144 16.85 -2.01 0.33
N LYS A 145 16.86 -3.25 0.81
CA LYS A 145 17.78 -4.32 0.34
C LYS A 145 17.08 -5.36 -0.54
N ALA A 146 17.70 -5.74 -1.67
CA ALA A 146 17.21 -6.78 -2.57
C ALA A 146 15.80 -6.50 -3.14
N TRP A 147 14.79 -7.28 -2.75
CA TRP A 147 13.45 -7.30 -3.36
C TRP A 147 12.76 -5.92 -3.38
N PRO A 148 12.68 -5.15 -2.27
CA PRO A 148 12.03 -3.84 -2.24
C PRO A 148 12.64 -2.84 -3.22
N LYS A 149 13.93 -3.03 -3.55
CA LYS A 149 14.61 -2.18 -4.52
C LYS A 149 14.20 -2.53 -5.95
N SER A 150 14.23 -3.82 -6.31
CA SER A 150 13.95 -4.32 -7.66
C SER A 150 12.46 -4.28 -8.03
N ASP A 151 11.55 -4.52 -7.09
CA ASP A 151 10.11 -4.54 -7.36
C ASP A 151 9.59 -3.27 -8.07
N ALA A 152 10.02 -2.10 -7.59
CA ALA A 152 9.63 -0.84 -8.22
C ALA A 152 10.16 -0.72 -9.65
N ASN A 153 11.31 -1.30 -9.98
CA ASN A 153 11.82 -1.29 -11.34
C ASN A 153 11.02 -2.23 -12.24
N TYR A 154 10.57 -3.37 -11.71
CA TYR A 154 9.67 -4.27 -12.45
C TYR A 154 8.34 -3.59 -12.75
N ILE A 155 7.74 -2.89 -11.78
CA ILE A 155 6.52 -2.09 -12.00
C ILE A 155 6.71 -1.07 -13.12
N LEU A 156 7.75 -0.23 -13.03
CA LEU A 156 8.00 0.81 -14.04
C LEU A 156 8.28 0.20 -15.43
N TYR A 157 8.88 -0.99 -15.47
CA TYR A 157 9.09 -1.75 -16.70
C TYR A 157 7.78 -2.26 -17.29
N PHE A 158 6.92 -2.89 -16.49
CA PHE A 158 5.59 -3.32 -16.92
C PHE A 158 4.78 -2.13 -17.47
N GLU A 159 4.79 -0.99 -16.78
CA GLU A 159 4.09 0.22 -17.23
C GLU A 159 4.59 0.71 -18.60
N ILE A 160 5.92 0.79 -18.81
CA ILE A 160 6.47 1.20 -20.12
C ILE A 160 6.09 0.19 -21.22
N VAL A 161 6.24 -1.10 -20.95
CA VAL A 161 5.94 -2.16 -21.93
C VAL A 161 4.46 -2.16 -22.28
N LEU A 162 3.57 -2.12 -21.29
CA LEU A 162 2.12 -2.14 -21.52
C LEU A 162 1.65 -0.91 -22.28
N MET A 163 2.14 0.30 -21.95
CA MET A 163 1.78 1.51 -22.68
C MET A 163 2.36 1.54 -24.09
N SER A 164 3.53 0.92 -24.31
CA SER A 164 4.13 0.82 -25.64
C SER A 164 3.37 -0.19 -26.50
N LEU A 165 3.00 -1.36 -25.97
CA LEU A 165 2.14 -2.33 -26.66
C LEU A 165 0.79 -1.72 -27.03
N PHE A 166 0.22 -0.94 -26.11
CA PHE A 166 -1.01 -0.19 -26.33
C PHE A 166 -0.90 0.80 -27.51
N LEU A 167 0.14 1.63 -27.55
CA LEU A 167 0.36 2.57 -28.65
C LEU A 167 0.69 1.86 -29.97
N ILE A 168 1.43 0.74 -29.94
CA ILE A 168 1.71 -0.07 -31.13
C ILE A 168 0.42 -0.65 -31.68
N MET A 169 -0.43 -1.22 -30.82
CA MET A 169 -1.75 -1.76 -31.17
C MET A 169 -2.61 -0.69 -31.85
N ASN A 170 -2.76 0.49 -31.24
CA ASN A 170 -3.53 1.60 -31.83
C ASN A 170 -2.91 2.15 -33.13
N ALA A 171 -1.58 2.16 -33.25
CA ALA A 171 -0.92 2.63 -34.47
C ALA A 171 -1.09 1.65 -35.63
N SER A 172 -1.00 0.35 -35.36
CA SER A 172 -1.27 -0.68 -36.36
C SER A 172 -2.75 -0.70 -36.75
N ASP A 173 -3.65 -0.52 -35.79
CA ASP A 173 -5.09 -0.43 -36.01
C ASP A 173 -5.44 0.78 -36.90
N TYR A 174 -4.92 1.96 -36.56
CA TYR A 174 -5.07 3.16 -37.38
C TYR A 174 -4.55 2.96 -38.80
N TRP A 175 -3.39 2.34 -38.97
CA TRP A 175 -2.85 2.05 -40.31
C TRP A 175 -3.76 1.12 -41.11
N LEU A 176 -4.32 0.07 -40.48
CA LEU A 176 -5.25 -0.87 -41.12
C LEU A 176 -6.58 -0.22 -41.51
N GLN A 177 -7.09 0.69 -40.69
CA GLN A 177 -8.27 1.50 -41.03
C GLN A 177 -8.01 2.36 -42.29
N GLN A 178 -6.85 3.03 -42.37
CA GLN A 178 -6.49 3.87 -43.53
C GLN A 178 -6.29 3.07 -44.84
N MET A 179 -6.03 1.77 -44.74
CA MET A 179 -5.93 0.86 -45.90
C MET A 179 -7.26 0.18 -46.22
N GLU A 180 -8.35 0.56 -45.54
CA GLU A 180 -9.71 0.02 -45.74
C GLU A 180 -9.76 -1.51 -45.62
N VAL A 181 -8.95 -2.08 -44.71
CA VAL A 181 -8.88 -3.54 -44.50
C VAL A 181 -10.17 -4.03 -43.86
N HIS A 182 -10.80 -5.04 -44.47
CA HIS A 182 -12.02 -5.66 -43.96
C HIS A 182 -11.87 -6.10 -42.50
N HIS A 183 -12.85 -5.74 -41.64
CA HIS A 183 -12.89 -5.89 -40.17
C HIS A 183 -12.34 -4.71 -39.35
N TYR A 184 -11.66 -3.75 -39.97
CA TYR A 184 -11.14 -2.55 -39.29
C TYR A 184 -11.92 -1.32 -39.75
N ASP A 185 -13.00 -1.00 -39.05
CA ASP A 185 -13.84 0.16 -39.38
C ASP A 185 -13.17 1.47 -38.96
N GLU A 186 -13.39 2.54 -39.75
CA GLU A 186 -12.91 3.88 -39.40
C GLU A 186 -13.59 4.37 -38.11
N ALA A 187 -12.87 4.30 -36.99
CA ALA A 187 -13.40 4.64 -35.68
C ALA A 187 -12.28 5.12 -34.75
N GLY A 188 -12.52 6.28 -34.12
CA GLY A 188 -11.60 6.89 -33.17
C GLY A 188 -10.73 7.99 -33.77
N SER A 189 -10.11 8.78 -32.89
CA SER A 189 -9.13 9.80 -33.28
C SER A 189 -7.75 9.45 -32.72
N PHE A 190 -6.75 9.51 -33.59
CA PHE A 190 -5.42 8.94 -33.36
C PHE A 190 -4.29 10.01 -33.38
N PRO A 191 -4.31 10.98 -32.46
CA PRO A 191 -3.35 12.09 -32.46
C PRO A 191 -1.89 11.67 -32.25
N ILE A 192 -1.62 10.52 -31.64
CA ILE A 192 -0.27 10.00 -31.42
C ILE A 192 0.06 8.91 -32.44
N SER A 193 -0.87 7.97 -32.65
CA SER A 193 -0.66 6.82 -33.53
C SER A 193 -0.36 7.24 -34.98
N GLN A 194 -0.85 8.39 -35.44
CA GLN A 194 -0.47 8.95 -36.75
C GLN A 194 1.05 9.16 -36.94
N PHE A 195 1.81 9.36 -35.86
CA PHE A 195 3.27 9.53 -35.92
C PHE A 195 4.03 8.19 -35.88
N ILE A 196 3.38 7.13 -35.41
CA ILE A 196 3.95 5.77 -35.30
C ILE A 196 3.59 4.96 -36.56
N SER A 197 2.38 5.15 -37.09
CA SER A 197 1.84 4.49 -38.28
C SER A 197 2.77 4.45 -39.50
N PRO A 198 3.57 5.50 -39.81
CA PRO A 198 4.54 5.45 -40.91
C PRO A 198 5.59 4.33 -40.81
N LEU A 199 5.82 3.77 -39.61
CA LEU A 199 6.71 2.62 -39.43
C LEU A 199 6.19 1.33 -40.11
N PHE A 200 4.90 1.28 -40.45
CA PHE A 200 4.28 0.14 -41.12
C PHE A 200 4.23 0.30 -42.65
N ASN A 201 4.65 1.47 -43.18
CA ASN A 201 4.66 1.71 -44.61
C ASN A 201 5.63 0.75 -45.33
N GLY A 202 5.13 0.09 -46.38
CA GLY A 202 5.89 -0.92 -47.13
C GLY A 202 5.79 -2.34 -46.56
N LEU A 203 5.07 -2.55 -45.45
CA LEU A 203 4.70 -3.88 -44.98
C LEU A 203 3.42 -4.35 -45.68
N SER A 204 3.27 -5.67 -45.83
CA SER A 204 2.00 -6.25 -46.31
C SER A 204 0.93 -6.20 -45.21
N GLU A 205 -0.33 -6.07 -45.60
CA GLU A 205 -1.51 -6.07 -44.70
C GLU A 205 -1.46 -7.20 -43.66
N GLY A 206 -1.18 -8.43 -44.09
CA GLY A 206 -1.11 -9.59 -43.20
C GLY A 206 -0.05 -9.48 -42.09
N VAL A 207 1.05 -8.78 -42.35
CA VAL A 207 2.09 -8.52 -41.34
C VAL A 207 1.61 -7.51 -40.31
N VAL A 208 0.93 -6.43 -40.75
CA VAL A 208 0.41 -5.41 -39.85
C VAL A 208 -0.72 -5.96 -38.96
N ILE A 209 -1.59 -6.82 -39.50
CA ILE A 209 -2.59 -7.57 -38.72
C ILE A 209 -1.90 -8.44 -37.66
N ILE A 210 -0.83 -9.15 -38.00
CA ILE A 210 -0.09 -9.97 -37.02
C ILE A 210 0.51 -9.08 -35.92
N ILE A 211 1.06 -7.91 -36.26
CA ILE A 211 1.60 -6.95 -35.29
C ILE A 211 0.49 -6.47 -34.35
N GLU A 212 -0.65 -6.04 -34.89
CA GLU A 212 -1.81 -5.57 -34.12
C GLU A 212 -2.28 -6.65 -33.14
N ARG A 213 -2.57 -7.86 -33.64
CA ARG A 213 -3.04 -8.98 -32.82
C ARG A 213 -2.02 -9.41 -31.78
N THR A 214 -0.73 -9.41 -32.12
CA THR A 214 0.33 -9.73 -31.17
C THR A 214 0.41 -8.68 -30.07
N ALA A 215 0.37 -7.39 -30.43
CA ALA A 215 0.38 -6.30 -29.47
C ALA A 215 -0.83 -6.36 -28.53
N TRP A 216 -2.02 -6.60 -29.09
CA TRP A 216 -3.27 -6.79 -28.33
C TRP A 216 -3.18 -7.96 -27.35
N TRP A 217 -2.77 -9.15 -27.80
CA TRP A 217 -2.64 -10.35 -26.96
C TRP A 217 -1.58 -10.19 -25.87
N LEU A 218 -0.41 -9.63 -26.21
CA LEU A 218 0.64 -9.35 -25.23
C LEU A 218 0.20 -8.29 -24.22
N HIS A 219 -0.57 -7.30 -24.64
CA HIS A 219 -1.07 -6.26 -23.75
C HIS A 219 -2.07 -6.83 -22.73
N ILE A 220 -3.13 -7.52 -23.17
CA ILE A 220 -4.14 -8.05 -22.25
C ILE A 220 -3.59 -9.18 -21.36
N CYS A 221 -2.77 -10.09 -21.88
CA CYS A 221 -2.08 -11.08 -21.07
C CYS A 221 -1.12 -10.40 -20.08
N GLY A 222 -0.41 -9.36 -20.52
CA GLY A 222 0.46 -8.56 -19.67
C GLY A 222 -0.29 -7.86 -18.54
N ILE A 223 -1.49 -7.34 -18.80
CA ILE A 223 -2.38 -6.76 -17.78
C ILE A 223 -2.78 -7.83 -16.76
N LEU A 224 -3.19 -9.02 -17.19
CA LEU A 224 -3.58 -10.11 -16.28
C LEU A 224 -2.41 -10.62 -15.43
N VAL A 225 -1.21 -10.69 -16.01
CA VAL A 225 0.02 -10.99 -15.26
C VAL A 225 0.30 -9.90 -14.24
N PHE A 226 0.22 -8.62 -14.64
CA PHE A 226 0.47 -7.49 -13.76
C PHE A 226 -0.57 -7.39 -12.63
N LEU A 227 -1.85 -7.67 -12.92
CA LEU A 227 -2.93 -7.77 -11.94
C LEU A 227 -2.60 -8.78 -10.83
N ASN A 228 -2.07 -9.94 -11.20
CA ASN A 228 -1.69 -10.99 -10.24
C ASN A 228 -0.36 -10.70 -9.55
N TYR A 229 0.51 -9.93 -10.18
CA TYR A 229 1.73 -9.41 -9.57
C TYR A 229 1.44 -8.42 -8.44
N LEU A 230 0.33 -7.67 -8.51
CA LEU A 230 -0.05 -6.67 -7.50
C LEU A 230 0.02 -7.23 -6.08
N TYR A 231 -0.48 -8.44 -5.85
CA TYR A 231 -0.54 -9.05 -4.52
C TYR A 231 0.82 -9.19 -3.85
N PHE A 232 1.88 -9.44 -4.63
CA PHE A 232 3.23 -9.62 -4.14
C PHE A 232 4.05 -8.33 -4.18
N SER A 233 3.47 -7.22 -4.64
CA SER A 233 4.18 -6.01 -5.04
C SER A 233 3.81 -4.81 -4.18
N LYS A 234 4.67 -3.78 -4.11
CA LYS A 234 4.26 -2.49 -3.53
C LYS A 234 3.16 -1.79 -4.34
N HIS A 235 2.89 -2.24 -5.57
CA HIS A 235 1.79 -1.73 -6.38
C HIS A 235 0.41 -2.08 -5.80
N LEU A 236 0.32 -3.02 -4.83
CA LEU A 236 -0.92 -3.34 -4.09
C LEU A 236 -1.63 -2.11 -3.50
N HIS A 237 -0.88 -1.02 -3.26
CA HIS A 237 -1.40 0.24 -2.77
C HIS A 237 -2.53 0.82 -3.62
N ILE A 238 -2.59 0.53 -4.94
CA ILE A 238 -3.69 1.03 -5.77
C ILE A 238 -5.05 0.48 -5.34
N LEU A 239 -5.07 -0.68 -4.67
CA LEU A 239 -6.29 -1.28 -4.13
C LEU A 239 -6.48 -0.87 -2.67
N LEU A 240 -5.42 -1.01 -1.85
CA LEU A 240 -5.56 -0.84 -0.40
C LEU A 240 -5.52 0.61 0.09
N ALA A 241 -5.05 1.57 -0.71
CA ALA A 241 -5.07 2.98 -0.31
C ALA A 241 -6.49 3.48 0.00
N PHE A 242 -7.51 2.97 -0.69
CA PHE A 242 -8.92 3.31 -0.46
C PHE A 242 -9.41 2.87 0.94
N PRO A 243 -9.45 1.56 1.28
CA PRO A 243 -9.87 1.14 2.62
C PRO A 243 -8.93 1.68 3.71
N ASN A 244 -7.62 1.79 3.46
CA ASN A 244 -6.69 2.29 4.46
C ASN A 244 -6.95 3.75 4.84
N THR A 245 -7.19 4.61 3.84
CA THR A 245 -7.50 6.03 4.11
C THR A 245 -8.89 6.21 4.72
N TYR A 246 -9.84 5.33 4.43
CA TYR A 246 -11.15 5.31 5.09
C TYR A 246 -11.03 4.92 6.58
N PHE A 247 -10.28 3.87 6.89
CA PHE A 247 -10.10 3.36 8.27
C PHE A 247 -8.97 4.04 9.05
N ALA A 248 -8.35 5.08 8.49
CA ALA A 248 -7.33 5.89 9.16
C ALA A 248 -7.81 6.44 10.51
N ASP A 249 -6.86 6.72 11.40
CA ASP A 249 -7.18 7.35 12.68
C ASP A 249 -7.60 8.81 12.47
N LEU A 250 -8.78 9.17 12.97
CA LEU A 250 -9.33 10.53 12.91
C LEU A 250 -8.98 11.35 14.15
N ASN A 251 -8.43 10.72 15.20
CA ASN A 251 -7.99 11.44 16.39
C ASN A 251 -6.84 12.42 16.07
N ALA A 252 -6.65 13.37 16.99
CA ALA A 252 -5.51 14.27 16.93
C ALA A 252 -4.20 13.47 16.78
N LYS A 253 -3.37 13.90 15.82
CA LYS A 253 -2.06 13.33 15.56
C LYS A 253 -1.23 13.29 16.85
N GLY A 254 -0.72 12.11 17.22
CA GLY A 254 0.08 11.91 18.43
C GLY A 254 -0.73 11.64 19.70
N LYS A 255 -2.07 11.62 19.63
CA LYS A 255 -2.91 11.12 20.72
C LYS A 255 -2.70 9.60 20.87
N PHE A 256 -2.29 9.16 22.05
CA PHE A 256 -2.21 7.75 22.39
C PHE A 256 -3.51 7.27 23.03
N ASP A 257 -3.76 5.97 22.89
CA ASP A 257 -4.82 5.27 23.62
C ASP A 257 -4.42 5.07 25.08
N ASN A 258 -5.42 5.08 25.95
CA ASN A 258 -5.27 4.52 27.30
C ASN A 258 -5.74 3.07 27.24
N LEU A 259 -4.96 2.17 27.83
CA LEU A 259 -5.35 0.77 27.95
C LEU A 259 -6.60 0.66 28.81
N GLU A 260 -7.67 0.12 28.22
CA GLU A 260 -8.94 -0.05 28.91
C GLU A 260 -8.81 -1.04 30.08
N SER A 261 -8.02 -2.11 29.91
CA SER A 261 -7.69 -3.07 30.97
C SER A 261 -7.08 -2.40 32.19
N VAL A 262 -6.04 -1.59 31.99
CA VAL A 262 -5.38 -0.83 33.07
C VAL A 262 -6.32 0.21 33.66
N THR A 263 -7.11 0.89 32.83
CA THR A 263 -8.08 1.89 33.29
C THR A 263 -9.14 1.26 34.20
N ASN A 264 -9.62 0.06 33.85
CA ASN A 264 -10.60 -0.67 34.63
C ASN A 264 -10.02 -1.16 35.96
N GLU A 265 -8.77 -1.66 35.94
CA GLU A 265 -8.06 -2.05 37.15
C GLU A 265 -7.84 -0.86 38.11
N VAL A 266 -7.37 0.27 37.59
CA VAL A 266 -7.19 1.50 38.40
C VAL A 266 -8.53 1.98 38.97
N LYS A 267 -9.61 1.96 38.18
CA LYS A 267 -10.96 2.31 38.68
C LYS A 267 -11.41 1.38 39.79
N LEU A 268 -11.14 0.08 39.66
CA LEU A 268 -11.46 -0.91 40.69
C LEU A 268 -10.68 -0.64 41.98
N MET A 269 -9.38 -0.31 41.88
CA MET A 269 -8.55 0.06 43.03
C MET A 269 -8.99 1.36 43.72
N LEU A 270 -9.60 2.28 42.97
CA LEU A 270 -10.10 3.56 43.47
C LEU A 270 -11.56 3.49 43.99
N ASP A 271 -12.27 2.39 43.74
CA ASP A 271 -13.65 2.21 44.19
C ASP A 271 -13.67 1.74 45.66
N PRO A 272 -14.14 2.57 46.61
CA PRO A 272 -14.20 2.21 48.03
C PRO A 272 -15.18 1.07 48.32
N SER A 273 -16.06 0.74 47.36
CA SER A 273 -17.05 -0.32 47.47
C SER A 273 -16.63 -1.62 46.79
N ALA A 274 -15.49 -1.64 46.09
CA ALA A 274 -14.97 -2.84 45.46
C ALA A 274 -14.52 -3.86 46.50
N ASP A 275 -15.01 -5.10 46.38
CA ASP A 275 -14.54 -6.23 47.18
C ASP A 275 -13.19 -6.72 46.63
N PRO A 276 -12.07 -6.58 47.37
CA PRO A 276 -10.75 -7.00 46.91
C PRO A 276 -10.60 -8.53 46.78
N PHE A 277 -11.55 -9.29 47.32
CA PHE A 277 -11.56 -10.76 47.30
C PHE A 277 -12.58 -11.34 46.31
N ALA A 278 -13.24 -10.49 45.52
CA ALA A 278 -14.17 -10.94 44.49
C ALA A 278 -13.41 -11.82 43.47
N ALA A 279 -13.87 -13.07 43.31
CA ALA A 279 -13.32 -13.96 42.31
C ALA A 279 -13.51 -13.38 40.90
N PRO A 280 -12.52 -13.50 40.00
CA PRO A 280 -12.67 -13.04 38.63
C PRO A 280 -13.90 -13.69 37.98
N ALA A 281 -14.68 -12.88 37.25
CA ALA A 281 -15.93 -13.32 36.63
C ALA A 281 -15.76 -14.53 35.69
N ASN A 282 -14.54 -14.75 35.19
CA ASN A 282 -14.15 -15.95 34.46
C ASN A 282 -12.73 -16.38 34.88
N PRO A 283 -12.58 -17.40 35.74
CA PRO A 283 -11.27 -17.86 36.20
C PRO A 283 -10.44 -18.57 35.11
N ASP A 284 -11.07 -18.99 34.00
CA ASP A 284 -10.39 -19.60 32.86
C ASP A 284 -9.99 -18.57 31.78
N ALA A 285 -10.30 -17.28 31.98
CA ALA A 285 -9.91 -16.24 31.04
C ALA A 285 -8.39 -16.06 31.06
N VAL A 286 -7.74 -16.38 29.93
CA VAL A 286 -6.32 -16.09 29.72
C VAL A 286 -6.12 -14.57 29.82
N PRO A 287 -5.22 -14.07 30.68
CA PRO A 287 -4.93 -12.65 30.76
C PRO A 287 -4.55 -12.09 29.40
N ALA A 288 -5.15 -10.97 29.03
CA ALA A 288 -4.79 -10.29 27.79
C ALA A 288 -3.36 -9.78 27.89
N LYS A 289 -2.53 -10.11 26.90
CA LYS A 289 -1.16 -9.62 26.77
C LYS A 289 -1.17 -8.10 26.58
N PHE A 290 -0.28 -7.39 27.27
CA PHE A 290 -0.07 -5.96 27.07
C PHE A 290 0.83 -5.69 25.87
N GLY A 291 0.32 -4.96 24.88
CA GLY A 291 1.09 -4.59 23.70
C GLY A 291 1.30 -5.74 22.72
N THR A 292 2.36 -5.64 21.90
CA THR A 292 2.58 -6.53 20.75
C THR A 292 3.95 -7.19 20.77
N SER A 293 3.96 -8.52 20.66
CA SER A 293 5.16 -9.33 20.44
C SER A 293 5.24 -9.89 19.02
N ASP A 294 4.10 -10.25 18.43
CA ASP A 294 4.00 -10.75 17.04
C ASP A 294 2.78 -10.16 16.32
N VAL A 295 2.67 -10.38 15.01
CA VAL A 295 1.65 -9.75 14.14
C VAL A 295 0.20 -10.06 14.54
N GLN A 296 -0.07 -11.16 15.23
CA GLN A 296 -1.40 -11.52 15.72
C GLN A 296 -1.82 -10.68 16.94
N ASP A 297 -0.87 -10.08 17.65
CA ASP A 297 -1.15 -9.16 18.75
C ASP A 297 -1.50 -7.74 18.23
N LEU A 298 -1.18 -7.43 16.97
CA LEU A 298 -1.55 -6.15 16.33
C LEU A 298 -3.03 -6.13 15.99
N ASN A 299 -3.64 -4.95 15.89
CA ASN A 299 -5.00 -4.83 15.38
C ASN A 299 -5.07 -4.91 13.84
N TRP A 300 -6.24 -5.25 13.30
CA TRP A 300 -6.42 -5.43 11.86
C TRP A 300 -6.10 -4.17 11.03
N VAL A 301 -6.22 -2.96 11.58
CA VAL A 301 -5.88 -1.71 10.88
C VAL A 301 -4.35 -1.56 10.76
N GLN A 302 -3.59 -1.98 11.77
CA GLN A 302 -2.13 -2.02 11.71
C GLN A 302 -1.64 -3.02 10.65
N LEU A 303 -2.31 -4.17 10.52
CA LEU A 303 -2.01 -5.14 9.47
C LEU A 303 -2.37 -4.63 8.07
N LEU A 304 -3.52 -3.97 7.92
CA LEU A 304 -3.92 -3.28 6.69
C LEU A 304 -2.89 -2.21 6.29
N ASN A 305 -2.44 -1.42 7.27
CA ASN A 305 -1.41 -0.41 7.09
C ASN A 305 -0.10 -1.01 6.55
N ALA A 306 0.31 -2.19 7.04
CA ALA A 306 1.53 -2.86 6.60
C ALA A 306 1.44 -3.27 5.12
N TYR A 307 0.34 -3.88 4.70
CA TYR A 307 0.11 -4.22 3.28
C TYR A 307 -0.06 -2.99 2.38
N THR A 308 -0.56 -1.87 2.91
CA THR A 308 -0.75 -0.64 2.14
C THR A 308 0.56 0.15 1.94
N CYS A 309 1.64 -0.20 2.66
CA CYS A 309 2.89 0.53 2.61
C CYS A 309 3.49 0.54 1.19
N THR A 310 3.63 1.73 0.62
CA THR A 310 4.21 1.93 -0.73
C THR A 310 5.74 1.90 -0.76
N GLU A 311 6.39 1.73 0.40
CA GLU A 311 7.84 1.80 0.57
C GLU A 311 8.49 3.10 0.04
N CYS A 312 7.70 4.17 -0.10
CA CYS A 312 8.15 5.44 -0.69
C CYS A 312 9.22 6.18 0.13
N GLY A 313 9.36 5.82 1.41
CA GLY A 313 10.39 6.34 2.31
C GLY A 313 10.19 7.79 2.76
N ARG A 314 9.00 8.37 2.58
CA ARG A 314 8.69 9.72 3.12
C ARG A 314 8.84 9.74 4.65
N CYS A 315 8.26 8.75 5.33
CA CYS A 315 8.34 8.57 6.77
C CYS A 315 9.80 8.42 7.27
N THR A 316 10.63 7.65 6.56
CA THR A 316 12.07 7.50 6.86
C THR A 316 12.82 8.80 6.65
N SER A 317 12.60 9.48 5.53
CA SER A 317 13.30 10.74 5.23
C SER A 317 12.97 11.88 6.18
N SER A 318 11.79 11.84 6.82
CA SER A 318 11.35 12.85 7.79
C SER A 318 11.53 12.41 9.24
N CYS A 319 12.10 11.23 9.50
CA CYS A 319 12.33 10.73 10.85
C CYS A 319 13.61 11.34 11.45
N PRO A 320 13.53 12.09 12.57
CA PRO A 320 14.72 12.70 13.18
C PRO A 320 15.75 11.65 13.64
N ALA A 321 15.28 10.50 14.13
CA ALA A 321 16.15 9.39 14.54
C ALA A 321 16.92 8.82 13.34
N ASN A 322 16.28 8.63 12.19
CA ASN A 322 16.96 8.15 10.99
C ASN A 322 17.96 9.17 10.44
N GLN A 323 17.60 10.46 10.43
CA GLN A 323 18.48 11.53 9.95
C GLN A 323 19.77 11.66 10.78
N THR A 324 19.72 11.30 12.06
CA THR A 324 20.88 11.29 12.97
C THR A 324 21.66 9.97 12.95
N GLY A 325 21.32 9.04 12.05
CA GLY A 325 22.04 7.78 11.89
C GLY A 325 21.63 6.66 12.85
N LYS A 326 20.55 6.84 13.64
CA LYS A 326 20.00 5.75 14.46
C LYS A 326 19.35 4.67 13.58
N LYS A 327 19.24 3.45 14.10
CA LYS A 327 18.73 2.28 13.35
C LYS A 327 17.27 2.40 12.89
N LEU A 328 16.44 3.21 13.56
CA LEU A 328 15.02 3.33 13.25
C LEU A 328 14.78 3.81 11.80
N SER A 329 14.06 3.02 11.04
CA SER A 329 13.35 3.44 9.83
C SER A 329 11.86 3.12 9.99
N PRO A 330 10.96 4.11 10.09
CA PRO A 330 9.51 3.86 10.17
C PRO A 330 8.96 3.10 8.96
N ARG A 331 9.60 3.22 7.78
CA ARG A 331 9.28 2.38 6.61
C ARG A 331 9.60 0.92 6.89
N LYS A 332 10.78 0.64 7.46
CA LYS A 332 11.22 -0.73 7.76
C LYS A 332 10.26 -1.41 8.72
N ILE A 333 9.78 -0.72 9.76
CA ILE A 333 8.75 -1.23 10.68
C ILE A 333 7.54 -1.78 9.92
N MET A 334 7.03 -1.04 8.92
CA MET A 334 5.89 -1.50 8.11
C MET A 334 6.24 -2.68 7.21
N MET A 335 7.44 -2.66 6.62
CA MET A 335 7.91 -3.74 5.74
C MET A 335 8.10 -5.04 6.52
N ASP A 336 8.79 -4.99 7.66
CA ASP A 336 9.00 -6.11 8.55
C ASP A 336 7.67 -6.70 9.07
N THR A 337 6.72 -5.81 9.41
CA THR A 337 5.37 -6.24 9.83
C THR A 337 4.66 -6.97 8.70
N ARG A 338 4.72 -6.46 7.47
CA ARG A 338 4.13 -7.13 6.30
C ARG A 338 4.83 -8.47 6.03
N ASP A 339 6.16 -8.49 6.04
CA ASP A 339 6.95 -9.66 5.71
C ASP A 339 6.70 -10.79 6.73
N ARG A 340 6.62 -10.46 8.03
CA ARG A 340 6.21 -11.40 9.08
C ARG A 340 4.77 -11.88 8.87
N LEU A 341 3.86 -10.99 8.53
CA LEU A 341 2.45 -11.35 8.29
C LEU A 341 2.27 -12.26 7.07
N GLU A 342 3.03 -12.05 6.01
CA GLU A 342 3.06 -12.94 4.85
C GLU A 342 3.65 -14.31 5.20
N GLU A 343 4.67 -14.36 6.04
CA GLU A 343 5.24 -15.62 6.53
C GLU A 343 4.23 -16.41 7.37
N VAL A 344 3.53 -15.75 8.29
CA VAL A 344 2.41 -16.35 9.05
C VAL A 344 1.31 -16.84 8.09
N GLY A 345 0.97 -16.05 7.07
CA GLY A 345 -0.01 -16.45 6.05
C GLY A 345 0.40 -17.70 5.28
N LYS A 346 1.68 -17.84 4.91
CA LYS A 346 2.24 -19.02 4.24
C LYS A 346 2.27 -20.24 5.18
N ASN A 347 2.58 -20.03 6.46
CA ASN A 347 2.50 -21.07 7.47
C ASN A 347 1.08 -21.63 7.58
N ILE A 348 0.07 -20.76 7.67
CA ILE A 348 -1.34 -21.15 7.70
C ILE A 348 -1.74 -21.93 6.44
N ASP A 349 -1.30 -21.47 5.26
CA ASP A 349 -1.57 -22.15 3.99
C ASP A 349 -0.97 -23.57 3.96
N ALA A 350 0.25 -23.74 4.47
CA ALA A 350 0.94 -25.03 4.52
C ALA A 350 0.33 -26.00 5.53
N ASN A 351 -0.38 -25.49 6.55
CA ASN A 351 -0.92 -26.25 7.67
C ASN A 351 -2.47 -26.31 7.64
N ASN A 352 -3.07 -26.38 6.46
CA ASN A 352 -4.52 -26.55 6.26
C ASN A 352 -5.39 -25.51 6.99
N GLY A 353 -4.93 -24.26 7.05
CA GLY A 353 -5.69 -23.16 7.65
C GLY A 353 -5.42 -22.93 9.14
N VAL A 354 -4.49 -23.67 9.75
CA VAL A 354 -4.12 -23.50 11.16
C VAL A 354 -2.71 -22.95 11.26
N PHE A 355 -2.49 -21.95 12.11
CA PHE A 355 -1.14 -21.46 12.39
C PHE A 355 -0.40 -22.47 13.29
N VAL A 356 0.79 -22.90 12.86
CA VAL A 356 1.68 -23.73 13.65
C VAL A 356 2.86 -22.87 14.11
N PRO A 357 3.15 -22.77 15.43
CA PRO A 357 4.24 -21.96 15.94
C PRO A 357 5.59 -22.28 15.25
N ASP A 358 6.24 -21.25 14.74
CA ASP A 358 7.47 -21.34 13.93
C ASP A 358 8.72 -20.81 14.65
N ASN A 359 8.61 -20.54 15.96
CA ASN A 359 9.67 -19.96 16.81
C ASN A 359 10.20 -18.61 16.30
N LYS A 360 9.37 -17.85 15.59
CA LYS A 360 9.67 -16.48 15.17
C LYS A 360 8.65 -15.52 15.75
N SER A 361 9.05 -14.28 15.94
CA SER A 361 8.17 -13.19 16.35
C SER A 361 8.55 -11.88 15.66
N LEU A 362 7.57 -11.00 15.46
CA LEU A 362 7.83 -9.65 14.94
C LEU A 362 8.90 -8.91 15.77
N LEU A 363 8.82 -9.00 17.09
CA LEU A 363 9.83 -8.51 18.02
C LEU A 363 11.08 -9.43 18.00
N ASN A 364 12.26 -8.83 18.03
CA ASN A 364 13.59 -9.46 18.05
C ASN A 364 14.03 -10.12 16.74
N ASP A 365 13.17 -10.84 16.01
CA ASP A 365 13.58 -11.48 14.74
C ASP A 365 13.54 -10.50 13.55
N TYR A 366 12.56 -9.58 13.53
CA TYR A 366 12.40 -8.62 12.43
C TYR A 366 12.66 -7.18 12.91
N ILE A 367 12.07 -6.81 14.06
CA ILE A 367 12.16 -5.47 14.65
C ILE A 367 12.88 -5.57 15.99
N THR A 368 13.99 -4.83 16.11
CA THR A 368 14.83 -4.85 17.32
C THR A 368 14.37 -3.83 18.37
N PRO A 369 14.61 -4.08 19.67
CA PRO A 369 14.39 -3.09 20.72
C PRO A 369 15.13 -1.76 20.48
N GLU A 370 16.31 -1.79 19.86
CA GLU A 370 17.08 -0.58 19.53
C GLU A 370 16.34 0.30 18.52
N GLU A 371 15.75 -0.29 17.48
CA GLU A 371 14.90 0.43 16.53
C GLU A 371 13.69 1.05 17.24
N LEU A 372 13.03 0.28 18.12
CA LEU A 372 11.87 0.73 18.87
C LEU A 372 12.23 1.91 19.77
N TRP A 373 13.28 1.80 20.59
CA TRP A 373 13.69 2.84 21.55
C TRP A 373 14.33 4.07 20.90
N ALA A 374 14.78 3.99 19.66
CA ALA A 374 15.23 5.15 18.90
C ALA A 374 14.08 6.11 18.52
N CYS A 375 12.82 5.67 18.53
CA CYS A 375 11.66 6.52 18.23
C CYS A 375 11.47 7.63 19.29
N THR A 376 11.31 8.88 18.85
CA THR A 376 11.04 10.01 19.75
C THR A 376 9.55 10.29 19.92
N SER A 377 8.68 9.45 19.34
CA SER A 377 7.22 9.63 19.35
C SER A 377 6.72 10.98 18.80
N CYS A 378 7.52 11.68 17.98
CA CYS A 378 7.19 12.98 17.39
C CYS A 378 6.13 12.95 16.27
N ASN A 379 5.64 11.76 15.89
CA ASN A 379 4.57 11.55 14.90
C ASN A 379 4.82 12.01 13.45
N ALA A 380 6.04 12.48 13.12
CA ALA A 380 6.40 12.92 11.76
C ALA A 380 6.14 11.85 10.67
N CYS A 381 6.35 10.57 11.00
CA CYS A 381 6.13 9.47 10.07
C CYS A 381 4.66 9.33 9.61
N VAL A 382 3.71 9.59 10.52
CA VAL A 382 2.26 9.48 10.26
C VAL A 382 1.78 10.69 9.48
N GLU A 383 2.31 11.87 9.78
CA GLU A 383 2.02 13.10 9.06
C GLU A 383 2.42 13.03 7.58
N GLU A 384 3.64 12.57 7.32
CA GLU A 384 4.25 12.52 5.99
C GLU A 384 3.74 11.37 5.11
N CYS A 385 3.05 10.40 5.70
CA CYS A 385 2.52 9.27 4.98
C CYS A 385 1.43 9.72 3.99
N PRO A 386 1.57 9.42 2.68
CA PRO A 386 0.61 9.86 1.67
C PRO A 386 -0.73 9.12 1.75
N VAL A 387 -0.76 7.97 2.42
CA VAL A 387 -1.92 7.07 2.51
C VAL A 387 -2.35 6.81 3.96
N ASN A 388 -1.97 7.69 4.90
CA ASN A 388 -2.39 7.66 6.32
C ASN A 388 -1.98 6.42 7.15
N ILE A 389 -0.87 5.77 6.79
CA ILE A 389 -0.29 4.71 7.61
C ILE A 389 0.33 5.26 8.89
N SER A 390 0.19 4.51 9.99
CA SER A 390 0.77 4.82 11.30
C SER A 390 1.81 3.79 11.76
N PRO A 391 3.10 3.93 11.38
CA PRO A 391 4.17 3.12 11.95
C PRO A 391 4.34 3.35 13.46
N LEU A 392 3.98 4.56 13.93
CA LEU A 392 4.06 4.92 15.34
C LEU A 392 3.19 4.00 16.21
N SER A 393 2.00 3.63 15.74
CA SER A 393 1.10 2.76 16.50
C SER A 393 1.75 1.41 16.84
N ILE A 394 2.32 0.73 15.85
CA ILE A 394 3.06 -0.54 16.02
C ILE A 394 4.24 -0.35 16.97
N ILE A 395 5.03 0.71 16.80
CA ILE A 395 6.18 0.98 17.69
C ILE A 395 5.75 1.12 19.15
N MET A 396 4.64 1.83 19.40
CA MET A 396 4.15 2.04 20.76
C MET A 396 3.60 0.76 21.39
N ASP A 397 2.88 -0.07 20.64
CA ASP A 397 2.41 -1.36 21.14
C ASP A 397 3.56 -2.33 21.43
N MET A 398 4.62 -2.34 20.61
CA MET A 398 5.80 -3.15 20.90
C MET A 398 6.59 -2.64 22.11
N ARG A 399 6.68 -1.30 22.29
CA ARG A 399 7.25 -0.71 23.51
C ARG A 399 6.44 -1.08 24.76
N ARG A 400 5.11 -1.07 24.65
CA ARG A 400 4.20 -1.46 25.72
C ARG A 400 4.48 -2.91 26.14
N TYR A 401 4.65 -3.83 25.20
CA TYR A 401 5.05 -5.21 25.49
C TYR A 401 6.42 -5.31 26.18
N LEU A 402 7.43 -4.61 25.67
CA LEU A 402 8.75 -4.58 26.29
C LEU A 402 8.69 -4.12 27.75
N VAL A 403 7.88 -3.11 28.06
CA VAL A 403 7.77 -2.56 29.42
C VAL A 403 6.93 -3.46 30.32
N MET A 404 5.71 -3.80 29.90
CA MET A 404 4.69 -4.41 30.77
C MET A 404 4.80 -5.93 30.87
N GLU A 405 5.30 -6.60 29.83
CA GLU A 405 5.40 -8.08 29.80
C GLU A 405 6.84 -8.56 30.02
N GLN A 406 7.84 -7.81 29.55
CA GLN A 406 9.26 -8.22 29.65
C GLN A 406 10.07 -7.44 30.68
N SER A 407 9.52 -6.39 31.29
CA SER A 407 10.26 -5.47 32.18
C SER A 407 11.57 -4.94 31.56
N ALA A 408 11.61 -4.81 30.24
CA ALA A 408 12.78 -4.51 29.43
C ALA A 408 12.81 -3.03 29.00
N ALA A 409 12.38 -2.12 29.86
CA ALA A 409 12.50 -0.69 29.62
C ALA A 409 13.97 -0.23 29.74
N PRO A 410 14.42 0.75 28.93
CA PRO A 410 15.72 1.39 29.10
C PRO A 410 15.93 1.91 30.53
N MET A 411 17.16 1.78 31.05
CA MET A 411 17.49 2.20 32.42
C MET A 411 17.10 3.65 32.73
N SER A 412 17.23 4.56 31.76
CA SER A 412 16.82 5.96 31.93
C SER A 412 15.30 6.10 32.14
N LEU A 413 14.49 5.27 31.49
CA LEU A 413 13.04 5.26 31.69
C LEU A 413 12.66 4.58 33.00
N ASN A 414 13.33 3.50 33.40
CA ASN A 414 13.13 2.91 34.73
C ASN A 414 13.43 3.91 35.84
N ALA A 415 14.57 4.62 35.76
CA ALA A 415 14.92 5.66 36.73
C ALA A 415 13.86 6.78 36.78
N MET A 416 13.36 7.21 35.61
CA MET A 416 12.28 8.19 35.54
C MET A 416 10.99 7.68 36.20
N MET A 417 10.57 6.43 35.92
CA MET A 417 9.37 5.84 36.53
C MET A 417 9.51 5.72 38.05
N THR A 418 10.66 5.25 38.54
CA THR A 418 10.96 5.19 39.99
C THR A 418 10.95 6.58 40.63
N ASN A 419 11.44 7.61 39.95
CA ASN A 419 11.37 8.98 40.46
C ASN A 419 9.93 9.50 40.52
N ILE A 420 9.10 9.20 39.51
CA ILE A 420 7.68 9.59 39.49
C ILE A 420 6.95 8.92 40.64
N GLU A 421 7.18 7.62 40.86
CA GLU A 421 6.56 6.84 41.93
C GLU A 421 6.93 7.38 43.33
N ASN A 422 8.22 7.65 43.57
CA ASN A 422 8.69 8.05 44.89
C ASN A 422 8.55 9.55 45.18
N ASN A 423 8.80 10.41 44.19
CA ASN A 423 8.93 11.87 44.39
C ASN A 423 7.80 12.67 43.70
N GLY A 424 7.01 12.05 42.83
CA GLY A 424 6.00 12.74 42.03
C GLY A 424 6.59 13.67 40.95
N ALA A 425 7.84 13.45 40.56
CA ALA A 425 8.53 14.18 39.50
C ALA A 425 9.41 13.23 38.68
N PRO A 426 9.66 13.50 37.38
CA PRO A 426 10.47 12.62 36.53
C PRO A 426 11.98 12.66 36.87
N TRP A 427 12.42 13.72 37.55
CA TRP A 427 13.78 13.88 38.04
C TRP A 427 13.86 13.61 39.55
N GLN A 428 15.07 13.34 40.03
CA GLN A 428 15.35 13.06 41.44
C GLN A 428 15.39 14.35 42.27
N TYR A 429 14.27 15.07 42.31
CA TYR A 429 14.09 16.22 43.19
C TYR A 429 13.59 15.78 44.57
N ASN A 430 13.84 16.61 45.58
CA ASN A 430 13.10 16.52 46.83
C ASN A 430 11.62 16.74 46.52
N GLN A 431 10.73 15.99 47.19
CA GLN A 431 9.28 16.11 47.00
C GLN A 431 8.75 17.54 47.22
N MET A 432 9.39 18.34 48.10
CA MET A 432 9.06 19.75 48.29
C MET A 432 9.41 20.63 47.08
N ASP A 433 10.47 20.26 46.37
CA ASP A 433 11.03 20.99 45.21
C ASP A 433 10.48 20.49 43.87
N ARG A 434 9.57 19.49 43.89
CA ARG A 434 9.09 18.77 42.70
C ARG A 434 8.43 19.67 41.64
N LEU A 435 8.09 20.91 41.97
CA LEU A 435 7.50 21.88 41.04
C LEU A 435 8.52 22.88 40.47
N ASN A 436 9.76 22.92 40.96
CA ASN A 436 10.74 23.93 40.55
C ASN A 436 11.06 23.86 39.05
N TRP A 437 11.00 22.66 38.45
CA TRP A 437 11.22 22.48 37.01
C TRP A 437 10.22 23.23 36.11
N LYS A 438 9.03 23.61 36.63
CA LYS A 438 8.06 24.40 35.84
C LYS A 438 8.52 25.85 35.64
N ASP A 439 9.41 26.32 36.52
CA ASP A 439 9.89 27.70 36.59
C ASP A 439 11.30 27.85 35.96
N GLU A 440 11.97 26.72 35.67
CA GLU A 440 13.23 26.65 34.93
C GLU A 440 12.95 26.65 33.41
N ASN A 441 13.05 27.83 32.78
CA ASN A 441 13.07 27.98 31.31
C ASN A 441 14.49 27.88 30.75
#